data_AF-A0A0D6MN55-F1
#
_entry.id   AF-A0A0D6MN55-F1
#
_cell.length_a   1.000
_cell.length_b   1.000
_cell.length_c   1.000
_cell.angle_alpha   90.00
_cell.angle_beta   90.00
_cell.angle_gamma   90.00
#
_symmetry.space_group_name_H-M   'P 1'
#
loop_
_entity.id
_entity.type
_entity.pdbx_description
1 polymer ?
#
loop_
_entity_poly.entity_id
_entity_poly.type
_entity_poly.pdbx_seq_one_letter_code
_entity_poly.pdbx_strand_id
1 'polypeptide(L)'
;MRVIEAARMISTGRMTVESLWEIATPRERIMVALLLGRPDWLPQQTRTPNAVWNALDSRQRDLLLRRAPRRIRTSLPGYVSTSAAPSSLVG
;
A
#
# COMPACT_ATOMS: atom_id res chain seq x y z
N MET A 1 -9.70 -11.03 7.41
CA MET A 1 -9.72 -11.10 5.93
C MET A 1 -8.31 -10.82 5.40
N ARG A 2 -7.78 -11.57 4.43
CA ARG A 2 -6.43 -11.25 3.90
C ARG A 2 -6.55 -9.98 3.06
N VAL A 3 -5.96 -8.87 3.51
CA VAL A 3 -5.90 -7.57 2.81
C VAL A 3 -5.58 -7.69 1.30
N ILE A 4 -4.71 -8.63 0.93
CA ILE A 4 -4.35 -8.91 -0.47
C ILE A 4 -5.55 -9.44 -1.27
N GLU A 5 -6.33 -10.33 -0.67
CA GLU A 5 -7.53 -10.90 -1.27
C GLU A 5 -8.62 -9.84 -1.42
N ALA A 6 -8.79 -8.97 -0.42
CA ALA A 6 -9.66 -7.80 -0.51
C ALA A 6 -9.31 -6.90 -1.70
N ALA A 7 -8.02 -6.54 -1.82
CA ALA A 7 -7.52 -5.77 -2.96
C ALA A 7 -7.77 -6.49 -4.29
N ARG A 8 -7.56 -7.81 -4.35
CA ARG A 8 -7.85 -8.62 -5.55
C ARG A 8 -9.33 -8.65 -5.90
N MET A 9 -10.22 -8.81 -4.93
CA MET A 9 -11.66 -8.83 -5.17
C MET A 9 -12.15 -7.48 -5.70
N ILE A 10 -11.65 -6.37 -5.16
CA ILE A 10 -11.96 -5.03 -5.68
C ILE A 10 -11.40 -4.83 -7.09
N SER A 11 -10.14 -5.21 -7.33
CA SER A 11 -9.53 -5.03 -8.67
C SER A 11 -10.20 -5.88 -9.75
N THR A 12 -10.86 -6.97 -9.37
CA THR A 12 -11.61 -7.85 -10.27
C THR A 12 -13.11 -7.56 -10.33
N GLY A 13 -13.59 -6.53 -9.62
CA GLY A 13 -15.01 -6.17 -9.57
C GLY A 13 -15.91 -7.16 -8.81
N ARG A 14 -15.32 -8.09 -8.06
CA ARG A 14 -16.07 -9.08 -7.25
C ARG A 14 -16.53 -8.54 -5.90
N MET A 15 -16.02 -7.37 -5.51
CA MET A 15 -16.36 -6.67 -4.27
C MET A 15 -16.28 -5.17 -4.54
N THR A 16 -17.21 -4.39 -3.98
CA THR A 16 -17.16 -2.92 -4.05
C THR A 16 -16.31 -2.34 -2.91
N VAL A 17 -15.87 -1.10 -3.08
CA VAL A 17 -15.12 -0.39 -2.03
C VAL A 17 -16.01 -0.14 -0.83
N GLU A 18 -17.28 0.18 -1.06
CA GLU A 18 -18.29 0.44 -0.04
C GLU A 18 -18.48 -0.78 0.87
N SER A 19 -18.66 -1.97 0.28
CA SER A 19 -18.78 -3.22 1.06
C SER A 19 -17.53 -3.51 1.88
N LEU A 20 -16.34 -3.16 1.38
CA LEU A 20 -15.12 -3.32 2.18
C LEU A 20 -15.09 -2.33 3.34
N TRP A 21 -15.61 -1.11 3.15
CA TRP A 21 -15.62 -0.07 4.17
C TRP A 21 -16.64 -0.36 5.28
N GLU A 22 -17.59 -1.25 5.08
CA GLU A 22 -18.49 -1.71 6.14
C GLU A 22 -17.82 -2.71 7.09
N ILE A 23 -16.93 -3.55 6.56
CA ILE A 23 -16.36 -4.68 7.32
C ILE A 23 -14.89 -4.52 7.72
N ALA A 24 -14.15 -3.62 7.06
CA ALA A 24 -12.72 -3.45 7.26
C ALA A 24 -12.40 -2.44 8.36
N THR A 25 -11.38 -2.76 9.15
CA THR A 25 -10.76 -1.82 10.09
C THR A 25 -10.08 -0.67 9.35
N PRO A 26 -9.86 0.50 9.99
CA PRO A 26 -9.16 1.62 9.37
C PRO A 26 -7.80 1.24 8.79
N ARG A 27 -7.04 0.36 9.46
CA ARG A 27 -5.74 -0.14 8.97
C ARG A 27 -5.87 -0.96 7.70
N GLU A 28 -6.87 -1.84 7.62
CA GLU A 28 -7.13 -2.65 6.42
C GLU A 28 -7.53 -1.77 5.23
N ARG A 29 -8.34 -0.73 5.44
CA ARG A 29 -8.72 0.23 4.40
C ARG A 29 -7.49 0.96 3.84
N ILE A 30 -6.62 1.44 4.73
CA ILE A 30 -5.34 2.07 4.34
C ILE A 30 -4.51 1.11 3.49
N MET A 31 -4.34 -0.12 3.95
CA MET A 31 -3.55 -1.12 3.23
C MET A 31 -4.12 -1.43 1.84
N VAL A 32 -5.45 -1.61 1.73
CA VAL A 32 -6.09 -1.89 0.44
C VAL A 32 -5.98 -0.70 -0.51
N ALA A 33 -6.22 0.52 -0.03
CA ALA A 33 -6.07 1.74 -0.82
C ALA A 33 -4.66 1.89 -1.39
N LEU A 34 -3.63 1.65 -0.58
CA LEU A 34 -2.23 1.71 -1.01
C LEU A 34 -1.85 0.57 -1.97
N LEU A 35 -2.32 -0.65 -1.74
CA LEU A 35 -2.08 -1.79 -2.63
C LEU A 35 -2.74 -1.61 -4.00
N LEU A 36 -3.89 -0.94 -4.05
CA LEU A 36 -4.58 -0.60 -5.30
C LEU A 36 -4.02 0.67 -5.95
N GLY A 37 -3.09 1.37 -5.29
CA GLY A 37 -2.54 2.63 -5.78
C GLY A 37 -3.57 3.75 -5.86
N ARG A 38 -4.56 3.74 -4.96
CA ARG A 38 -5.64 4.72 -4.82
C ARG A 38 -5.48 5.52 -3.52
N PRO A 39 -4.48 6.42 -3.42
CA PRO A 39 -4.30 7.23 -2.22
C PRO A 39 -5.46 8.22 -2.00
N ASP A 40 -6.26 8.47 -3.03
CA ASP A 40 -7.52 9.22 -2.97
C ASP A 40 -8.57 8.56 -2.06
N TRP A 41 -8.46 7.25 -1.80
CA TRP A 41 -9.37 6.51 -0.91
C TRP A 41 -8.96 6.54 0.56
N LEU A 42 -7.82 7.16 0.89
CA LEU A 42 -7.39 7.29 2.27
C LEU A 42 -8.31 8.25 3.04
N PRO A 43 -8.61 7.95 4.32
CA PRO A 43 -9.26 8.92 5.20
C PRO A 43 -8.54 10.27 5.18
N GLN A 44 -9.29 11.39 5.23
CA GLN A 44 -8.71 12.74 5.22
C GLN A 44 -7.61 12.94 6.28
N GLN A 45 -7.79 12.31 7.44
CA GLN A 45 -6.89 12.36 8.59
C GLN A 45 -5.54 11.65 8.34
N THR A 46 -5.47 10.81 7.29
CA THR A 46 -4.29 10.03 6.89
C THR A 46 -3.80 10.41 5.49
N ARG A 47 -3.93 11.69 5.10
CA ARG A 47 -3.48 12.15 3.77
C ARG A 47 -1.97 12.35 3.64
N THR A 48 -1.23 12.34 4.74
CA THR A 48 0.23 12.43 4.69
C THR A 48 0.86 11.04 4.72
N PRO A 49 1.92 10.79 3.93
CA PRO A 49 2.62 9.50 3.94
C PRO A 49 3.10 9.07 5.33
N ASN A 50 3.52 10.03 6.16
CA ASN A 50 3.95 9.77 7.54
C ASN A 50 2.81 9.31 8.45
N ALA A 51 1.62 9.94 8.37
CA ALA A 51 0.47 9.52 9.16
C ALA A 51 0.02 8.10 8.79
N VAL A 52 0.03 7.78 7.49
CA VAL A 52 -0.27 6.43 6.98
C VAL A 52 0.76 5.43 7.47
N TRP A 53 2.06 5.75 7.35
CA TRP A 53 3.14 4.88 7.77
C TRP A 53 3.09 4.57 9.27
N ASN A 54 2.83 5.59 10.08
CA ASN A 54 2.73 5.46 11.54
C ASN A 54 1.50 4.65 11.99
N ALA A 55 0.42 4.62 11.20
CA ALA A 55 -0.78 3.83 11.48
C ALA A 55 -0.59 2.32 11.27
N LEU A 56 0.48 1.90 10.57
CA LEU A 56 0.75 0.52 10.20
C LEU A 56 1.86 -0.10 11.04
N ASP A 57 1.77 -1.41 11.28
CA ASP A 57 2.84 -2.19 11.90
C ASP A 57 3.97 -2.55 10.92
N SER A 58 5.08 -3.11 11.43
CA SER A 58 6.25 -3.48 10.62
C SER A 58 5.91 -4.49 9.51
N ARG A 59 5.04 -5.47 9.78
CA ARG A 59 4.66 -6.49 8.81
C ARG A 59 3.81 -5.92 7.67
N GLN A 60 2.94 -4.97 7.99
CA GLN A 60 2.12 -4.23 7.03
C GLN A 60 2.96 -3.32 6.14
N ARG A 61 3.91 -2.59 6.74
CA ARG A 61 4.89 -1.76 6.02
C ARG A 61 5.72 -2.58 5.03
N ASP A 62 6.25 -3.72 5.46
CA ASP A 62 6.99 -4.65 4.61
C ASP A 62 6.16 -5.16 3.43
N LEU A 63 4.89 -5.48 3.68
CA LEU A 63 3.98 -5.93 2.62
C LEU A 63 3.78 -4.84 1.57
N LEU A 64 3.60 -3.59 1.97
CA LEU A 64 3.44 -2.46 1.05
C LEU A 64 4.70 -2.22 0.22
N LEU A 65 5.89 -2.24 0.85
CA LEU A 65 7.15 -2.09 0.12
C LEU A 65 7.38 -3.20 -0.92
N ARG A 66 6.82 -4.39 -0.72
CA ARG A 66 6.92 -5.51 -1.68
C ARG A 66 5.83 -5.52 -2.75
N ARG A 67 4.59 -5.16 -2.42
CA ARG A 67 3.41 -5.41 -3.27
C ARG A 67 2.73 -4.16 -3.81
N ALA A 68 2.91 -3.00 -3.18
CA ALA A 68 2.25 -1.78 -3.66
C ALA A 68 2.87 -1.31 -4.99
N PRO A 69 2.09 -0.58 -5.83
CA PRO A 69 2.61 0.01 -7.06
C PRO A 69 3.82 0.90 -6.81
N ARG A 70 4.76 0.97 -7.77
CA ARG A 70 6.02 1.72 -7.62
C ARG A 70 5.78 3.17 -7.17
N ARG A 71 4.79 3.85 -7.74
CA ARG A 71 4.41 5.24 -7.40
C ARG A 71 4.02 5.45 -5.93
N ILE A 72 3.45 4.42 -5.30
CA ILE A 72 3.10 4.45 -3.88
C ILE A 72 4.33 4.16 -3.05
N ARG A 73 5.09 3.13 -3.42
CA ARG A 73 6.30 2.76 -2.67
C ARG A 73 7.28 3.92 -2.58
N THR A 74 7.52 4.64 -3.67
CA THR A 74 8.41 5.81 -3.70
C THR A 74 7.97 6.96 -2.79
N SER A 75 6.70 7.04 -2.40
CA SER A 75 6.20 8.07 -1.47
C SER A 75 6.14 7.62 -0.01
N LEU A 76 6.41 6.34 0.28
CA LEU A 76 6.38 5.81 1.65
C LEU A 76 7.73 5.98 2.36
N PRO A 77 7.73 6.36 3.65
CA PRO A 77 8.94 6.40 4.47
C PRO A 77 9.63 5.03 4.49
N GLY A 78 10.96 4.98 4.38
CA GLY A 78 11.70 3.72 4.36
C GLY A 78 11.74 3.00 3.02
N TYR A 79 11.18 3.57 1.95
CA TYR A 79 11.46 3.09 0.60
C TYR A 79 12.92 3.40 0.22
N VAL A 80 13.77 2.41 0.39
CA VAL A 80 15.07 2.38 -0.28
C VAL A 80 14.78 2.00 -1.73
N SER A 81 14.98 2.94 -2.66
CA SER A 81 15.12 2.59 -4.07
C SER A 81 16.21 1.53 -4.15
N THR A 82 15.83 0.25 -4.23
CA THR A 82 16.73 -0.76 -4.78
C THR A 82 16.82 -0.43 -6.27
N SER A 83 17.63 0.58 -6.57
CA SER A 83 18.26 0.75 -7.86
C SER A 83 19.33 -0.33 -7.91
N ALA A 84 18.92 -1.58 -8.12
CA ALA A 84 19.84 -2.59 -8.60
C ALA A 84 20.14 -2.24 -10.06
N ALA A 85 21.15 -1.40 -10.26
CA ALA A 85 22.04 -1.56 -11.39
C ALA A 85 23.33 -2.17 -10.82
N PRO A 86 23.58 -3.48 -10.97
CA PRO A 86 24.93 -3.97 -10.85
C PRO A 86 25.66 -3.52 -12.12
N SER A 87 26.36 -2.39 -12.05
CA SER A 87 27.45 -2.12 -12.98
C SER A 87 28.74 -2.49 -12.28
N SER A 88 28.95 -3.80 -12.18
CA SER A 88 30.30 -4.35 -12.06
C SER A 88 31.06 -4.04 -13.34
N LEU A 89 32.31 -3.62 -13.18
CA LEU A 89 33.45 -3.78 -14.10
C LEU A 89 33.36 -3.08 -15.47
N VAL A 90 34.25 -2.09 -15.68
CA VAL A 90 35.32 -2.05 -16.71
C VAL A 90 35.86 -0.61 -16.77
N GLY A 91 37.19 -0.46 -16.62
CA GLY A 91 37.92 0.79 -16.84
C GLY A 91 39.14 0.90 -15.94
#